data_AF-A0A7V4JQ29-F1
#
_entry.id   AF-A0A7V4JQ29-F1
#
_cell.length_a   1.000
_cell.length_b   1.000
_cell.length_c   1.000
_cell.angle_alpha   90.00
_cell.angle_beta   90.00
_cell.angle_gamma   90.00
#
_symmetry.space_group_name_H-M   'P 1'
#
loop_
_entity.id
_entity.type
_entity.pdbx_description
1 polymer ?
#
loop_
_entity_poly.entity_id
_entity_poly.type
_entity_poly.pdbx_seq_one_letter_code
_entity_poly.pdbx_strand_id
1 'polypeptide(L)'
;MYYLKIIKHQKLIDFLFQAQAFSAENFFKDLLSRRLTRVNKNIYRLNPEDILYLDKILEEFKTEFSPLLKSAPIPFSFLLTKSQTEKIPDVILRAGKIYLEDSSIKEVINSFLKHSNIFYKIESWKNLWELILPSTVDSKIELFYKDIFWYGSKGPCFFCKTFWHDSLNCPSLLDLEPRNTFLSSLTLNFREISQLLWEGIYEENLLSDKLKYFYIRNFYLLPEFLKIVFYRYDIVDTWGHLKLDIETPIRGGNLGLGLEYLIKRNFDNAKREFSEIEDDFRASIGLSLINILNKDFKSALYYIEKALFQVETPFLKSYLLFLKGYFHEYMGETFIADEFYKEALEKDFTCLPAFYYFNLAKYLKSSSLSEIFVYFSHPYLLYWSYLEPIFIKDQRELEEFLYERIAEKREQASQRLKDTEDRYHKIKVFLSDSEKKEYEEKLSQIRENIHKGGLGLIESGYSKALEIDLEFQ
;
A
#
# COMPACT_ATOMS: atom_id res chain seq x y z
N MET A 1 -34.20 9.74 22.41
CA MET A 1 -32.95 10.39 22.86
C MET A 1 -31.79 9.68 22.16
N TYR A 2 -30.87 10.42 21.55
CA TYR A 2 -29.76 9.85 20.78
C TYR A 2 -28.41 10.22 21.38
N TYR A 3 -27.40 9.41 21.08
CA TYR A 3 -26.04 9.58 21.56
C TYR A 3 -25.06 9.55 20.40
N LEU A 4 -24.19 10.54 20.35
CA LEU A 4 -23.05 10.61 19.45
C LEU A 4 -21.84 9.96 20.14
N LYS A 5 -21.40 8.83 19.60
CA LYS A 5 -20.16 8.15 20.00
C LYS A 5 -19.01 8.62 19.11
N ILE A 6 -17.92 9.02 19.74
CA ILE A 6 -16.68 9.41 19.06
C ILE A 6 -15.71 8.23 19.08
N ILE A 7 -15.30 7.77 17.91
CA ILE A 7 -14.36 6.68 17.74
C ILE A 7 -13.06 7.27 17.23
N LYS A 8 -11.98 7.07 17.98
CA LYS A 8 -10.67 7.64 17.67
C LYS A 8 -9.86 6.68 16.82
N HIS A 9 -9.26 7.19 15.76
CA HIS A 9 -8.27 6.47 14.96
C HIS A 9 -6.87 6.76 15.49
N GLN A 10 -6.51 6.19 16.64
CA GLN A 10 -5.31 6.59 17.39
C GLN A 10 -4.04 6.62 16.52
N LYS A 11 -3.80 5.59 15.70
CA LYS A 11 -2.63 5.53 14.82
C LYS A 11 -2.59 6.65 13.80
N LEU A 12 -3.76 7.00 13.24
CA LEU A 12 -3.89 8.11 12.30
C LEU A 12 -3.73 9.46 13.02
N ILE A 13 -4.23 9.59 14.26
CA ILE A 13 -3.99 10.77 15.11
C ILE A 13 -2.48 10.95 15.34
N ASP A 14 -1.81 9.90 15.81
CA ASP A 14 -0.38 9.93 16.12
C ASP A 14 0.45 10.25 14.86
N PHE A 15 0.05 9.71 13.72
CA PHE A 15 0.68 9.98 12.43
C PHE A 15 0.50 11.42 11.95
N LEU A 16 -0.74 11.91 11.90
CA LEU A 16 -1.07 13.23 11.33
C LEU A 16 -0.61 14.38 12.23
N PHE A 17 -0.73 14.22 13.54
CA PHE A 17 -0.52 15.29 14.51
C PHE A 17 0.79 15.19 15.27
N GLN A 18 1.41 14.01 15.34
CA GLN A 18 2.68 13.78 16.03
C GLN A 18 2.68 14.40 17.45
N ALA A 19 3.60 15.34 17.73
CA ALA A 19 3.67 16.05 19.01
C ALA A 19 2.40 16.86 19.36
N GLN A 20 1.56 17.20 18.39
CA GLN A 20 0.30 17.94 18.57
C GLN A 20 -0.92 17.05 18.77
N ALA A 21 -0.76 15.72 18.83
CA ALA A 21 -1.87 14.77 18.97
C ALA A 21 -2.79 15.10 20.16
N PHE A 22 -2.20 15.39 21.32
CA PHE A 22 -2.95 15.75 22.53
C PHE A 22 -3.71 17.08 22.36
N SER A 23 -3.09 18.07 21.74
CA SER A 23 -3.71 19.38 21.47
C SER A 23 -4.90 19.25 20.52
N ALA A 24 -4.75 18.49 19.43
CA ALA A 24 -5.83 18.22 18.48
C ALA A 24 -7.02 17.52 19.15
N GLU A 25 -6.76 16.51 19.96
CA GLU A 25 -7.83 15.84 20.71
C GLU A 25 -8.56 16.76 21.68
N ASN A 26 -7.84 17.63 22.38
CA ASN A 26 -8.46 18.54 23.35
C ASN A 26 -9.24 19.65 22.67
N PHE A 27 -8.72 20.19 21.57
CA PHE A 27 -9.46 21.14 20.73
C PHE A 27 -10.77 20.52 20.25
N PHE A 28 -10.74 19.27 19.77
CA PHE A 28 -11.94 18.58 19.34
C PHE A 28 -12.96 18.39 20.47
N LYS A 29 -12.49 18.00 21.66
CA LYS A 29 -13.37 17.86 22.85
C LYS A 29 -13.96 19.20 23.28
N ASP A 30 -13.18 20.29 23.21
CA ASP A 30 -13.65 21.63 23.53
C ASP A 30 -14.79 22.04 22.60
N LEU A 31 -14.60 21.92 21.28
CA LEU A 31 -15.62 22.20 20.27
C LEU A 31 -16.92 21.41 20.52
N LEU A 32 -16.83 20.10 20.80
CA LEU A 32 -18.00 19.28 21.11
C LEU A 32 -18.71 19.77 22.39
N SER A 33 -17.94 20.07 23.45
CA SER A 33 -18.49 20.43 24.77
C SER A 33 -19.19 21.78 24.84
N ARG A 34 -18.92 22.68 23.88
CA ARG A 34 -19.59 23.98 23.77
C ARG A 34 -21.10 23.88 23.53
N ARG A 35 -21.58 22.76 22.97
CA ARG A 35 -22.99 22.57 22.60
C ARG A 35 -23.56 21.21 22.97
N LEU A 36 -22.75 20.16 22.92
CA LEU A 36 -23.22 18.81 23.22
C LEU A 36 -22.95 18.47 24.68
N THR A 37 -23.98 18.02 25.39
CA THR A 37 -23.82 17.56 26.77
C THR A 37 -23.09 16.21 26.80
N ARG A 38 -21.93 16.17 27.44
CA ARG A 38 -21.16 14.94 27.62
C ARG A 38 -21.86 13.99 28.59
N VAL A 39 -21.99 12.73 28.20
CA VAL A 39 -22.54 11.64 29.03
C VAL A 39 -21.42 10.77 29.60
N ASN A 40 -20.43 10.46 28.78
CA ASN A 40 -19.27 9.63 29.14
C ASN A 40 -18.03 10.09 28.34
N LYS A 41 -16.89 9.40 28.47
CA LYS A 41 -15.58 9.82 27.95
C LYS A 41 -15.62 10.27 26.49
N ASN A 42 -16.27 9.47 25.63
CA ASN A 42 -16.40 9.73 24.19
C ASN A 42 -17.87 9.71 23.73
N ILE A 43 -18.83 9.97 24.63
CA ILE A 43 -20.27 9.88 24.34
C ILE A 43 -20.94 11.19 24.72
N TYR A 44 -21.69 11.75 23.77
CA TYR A 44 -22.39 13.02 23.91
C TYR A 44 -23.88 12.84 23.60
N ARG A 45 -24.75 13.56 24.32
CA ARG A 45 -26.18 13.67 23.96
C ARG A 45 -26.28 14.49 22.69
N LEU A 46 -27.11 14.01 21.77
CA LEU A 46 -27.35 14.68 20.50
C LEU A 46 -28.85 14.71 20.22
N ASN A 47 -29.40 15.91 20.07
CA ASN A 47 -30.72 16.08 19.47
C ASN A 47 -30.57 16.14 17.94
N PRO A 48 -31.61 15.77 17.15
CA PRO A 48 -31.52 15.81 15.69
C PRO A 48 -31.05 17.16 15.14
N GLU A 49 -31.42 18.25 15.78
CA GLU A 49 -31.02 19.62 15.41
C GLU A 49 -29.53 19.93 15.57
N ASP A 50 -28.86 19.23 16.49
CA ASP A 50 -27.43 19.41 16.74
C ASP A 50 -26.56 18.81 15.62
N ILE A 51 -27.15 18.06 14.67
CA ILE A 51 -26.41 17.50 13.54
C ILE A 51 -25.80 18.60 12.65
N LEU A 52 -26.49 19.75 12.52
CA LEU A 52 -25.97 20.92 11.80
C LEU A 52 -24.78 21.55 12.52
N TYR A 53 -24.74 21.41 13.84
CA TYR A 53 -23.62 21.90 14.63
C TYR A 53 -22.43 20.96 14.53
N LEU A 54 -22.65 19.65 14.43
CA LEU A 54 -21.59 18.69 14.17
C LEU A 54 -20.86 19.02 12.86
N ASP A 55 -21.57 19.35 11.78
CA ASP A 55 -20.96 19.78 10.51
C ASP A 55 -20.01 20.97 10.70
N LYS A 56 -20.45 22.00 11.44
CA LYS A 56 -19.64 23.18 11.77
C LYS A 56 -18.43 22.85 12.63
N ILE A 57 -18.58 21.98 13.63
CA ILE A 57 -17.45 21.53 14.45
C ILE A 57 -16.37 20.88 13.57
N LEU A 58 -16.77 20.03 12.61
CA LEU A 58 -15.83 19.37 11.71
C LEU A 58 -15.16 20.36 10.77
N GLU A 59 -15.88 21.36 10.29
CA GLU A 59 -15.33 22.47 9.48
C GLU A 59 -14.33 23.32 10.28
N GLU A 60 -14.66 23.71 11.51
CA GLU A 60 -13.77 24.45 12.42
C GLU A 60 -12.49 23.64 12.70
N PHE A 61 -12.62 22.34 12.98
CA PHE A 61 -11.47 21.46 13.20
C PHE A 61 -10.58 21.35 11.95
N LYS A 62 -11.17 21.20 10.76
CA LYS A 62 -10.43 21.14 9.49
C LYS A 62 -9.69 22.43 9.22
N THR A 63 -10.30 23.58 9.53
CA THR A 63 -9.71 24.89 9.31
C THR A 63 -8.49 25.08 10.21
N GLU A 64 -8.63 24.82 11.51
CA GLU A 64 -7.56 24.95 12.50
C GLU A 64 -6.35 24.06 12.15
N PHE A 65 -6.59 22.81 11.77
CA PHE A 65 -5.54 21.83 11.50
C PHE A 65 -5.26 21.61 10.01
N SER A 66 -5.68 22.53 9.15
CA SER A 66 -5.50 22.42 7.70
C SER A 66 -4.05 22.15 7.26
N PRO A 67 -2.99 22.73 7.88
CA PRO A 67 -1.61 22.44 7.47
C PRO A 67 -1.15 21.01 7.76
N LEU A 68 -1.73 20.37 8.78
CA LEU A 68 -1.39 19.01 9.21
C LEU A 68 -2.25 17.97 8.47
N LEU A 69 -3.54 18.24 8.33
CA LEU A 69 -4.48 17.35 7.65
C LEU A 69 -4.26 17.33 6.14
N LYS A 70 -4.10 18.51 5.52
CA LYS A 70 -4.08 18.67 4.06
C LYS A 70 -5.25 17.94 3.39
N SER A 71 -5.01 16.81 2.71
CA SER A 71 -6.06 16.00 2.06
C SER A 71 -6.59 14.85 2.93
N ALA A 72 -5.97 14.56 4.08
CA ALA A 72 -6.40 13.52 5.00
C ALA A 72 -7.73 13.87 5.69
N PRO A 73 -8.56 12.87 6.01
CA PRO A 73 -9.75 13.09 6.81
C PRO A 73 -9.40 13.39 8.27
N ILE A 74 -10.35 13.99 8.98
CA ILE A 74 -10.29 14.15 10.44
C ILE A 74 -10.20 12.73 11.06
N PRO A 75 -9.28 12.44 11.98
CA PRO A 75 -9.03 11.07 12.48
C PRO A 75 -10.04 10.60 13.56
N PHE A 76 -11.30 10.98 13.41
CA PHE A 76 -12.42 10.57 14.25
C PHE A 76 -13.57 10.05 13.38
N SER A 77 -14.21 8.97 13.80
CA SER A 77 -15.51 8.55 13.27
C SER A 77 -16.62 8.86 14.27
N PHE A 78 -17.81 9.09 13.74
CA PHE A 78 -18.98 9.48 14.51
C PHE A 78 -20.05 8.42 14.35
N LEU A 79 -20.55 7.86 15.45
CA LEU A 79 -21.65 6.89 15.42
C LEU A 79 -22.83 7.42 16.23
N LEU A 80 -23.96 7.67 15.57
CA LEU A 80 -25.21 8.02 16.19
C LEU A 80 -26.01 6.75 16.53
N THR A 81 -26.33 6.60 17.81
CA THR A 81 -26.98 5.40 18.38
C THR A 81 -28.03 5.79 19.42
N LYS A 82 -28.92 4.86 19.76
CA LYS A 82 -29.82 4.97 20.92
C LYS A 82 -29.19 4.44 22.22
N SER A 83 -28.06 3.77 22.13
CA SER A 83 -27.38 3.14 23.26
C SER A 83 -26.28 4.02 23.84
N GLN A 84 -26.22 4.09 25.17
CA GLN A 84 -25.10 4.71 25.89
C GLN A 84 -23.90 3.77 26.06
N THR A 85 -23.99 2.50 25.66
CA THR A 85 -22.92 1.52 25.86
C THR A 85 -21.71 1.85 24.98
N GLU A 86 -20.49 1.65 25.46
CA GLU A 86 -19.28 1.91 24.67
C GLU A 86 -19.03 0.89 23.54
N LYS A 87 -19.94 -0.07 23.34
CA LYS A 87 -19.77 -1.09 22.29
C LYS A 87 -19.66 -0.40 20.92
N ILE A 88 -18.52 -0.63 20.28
CA ILE A 88 -18.21 -0.21 18.91
C ILE A 88 -18.74 -1.33 17.98
N PRO A 89 -19.36 -0.98 16.84
CA PRO A 89 -19.78 -1.97 15.86
C PRO A 89 -18.59 -2.77 15.35
N ASP A 90 -18.83 -4.03 14.97
CA ASP A 90 -17.83 -4.93 14.37
C ASP A 90 -17.57 -4.60 12.89
N VAL A 91 -17.55 -3.31 12.59
CA VAL A 91 -17.53 -2.75 11.24
C VAL A 91 -16.49 -1.64 11.21
N ILE A 92 -15.72 -1.62 10.14
CA ILE A 92 -14.76 -0.56 9.87
C ILE A 92 -15.52 0.73 9.66
N LEU A 93 -15.21 1.74 10.46
CA LEU A 93 -15.73 3.09 10.32
C LEU A 93 -14.62 3.98 9.79
N ARG A 94 -14.86 4.67 8.69
CA ARG A 94 -13.89 5.56 8.07
C ARG A 94 -13.69 6.83 8.88
N ALA A 95 -12.49 7.35 8.86
CA ALA A 95 -12.14 8.61 9.49
C ALA A 95 -12.91 9.76 8.82
N GLY A 96 -13.39 10.72 9.61
CA GLY A 96 -14.12 11.90 9.15
C GLY A 96 -15.58 11.64 8.77
N LYS A 97 -16.09 10.42 8.99
CA LYS A 97 -17.44 10.01 8.57
C LYS A 97 -18.42 9.87 9.72
N ILE A 98 -19.70 10.10 9.41
CA ILE A 98 -20.83 10.01 10.35
C ILE A 98 -21.69 8.81 9.98
N TYR A 99 -21.93 7.94 10.93
CA TYR A 99 -22.69 6.70 10.79
C TYR A 99 -23.93 6.72 11.68
N LEU A 100 -25.03 6.18 11.17
CA LEU A 100 -26.30 6.01 11.86
C LEU A 100 -26.53 4.51 12.07
N GLU A 101 -26.75 4.10 13.32
CA GLU A 101 -26.78 2.68 13.71
C GLU A 101 -27.95 1.89 13.12
N ASP A 102 -29.12 2.52 12.97
CA ASP A 102 -30.33 1.83 12.51
C ASP A 102 -31.21 2.73 11.60
N SER A 103 -32.18 2.10 10.94
CA SER A 103 -33.10 2.77 10.01
C SER A 103 -33.97 3.84 10.67
N SER A 104 -34.33 3.68 11.94
CA SER A 104 -35.17 4.65 12.65
C SER A 104 -34.39 5.93 12.97
N ILE A 105 -33.09 5.82 13.28
CA ILE A 105 -32.20 7.00 13.44
C ILE A 105 -32.08 7.71 12.09
N LYS A 106 -31.86 6.95 11.00
CA LYS A 106 -31.84 7.49 9.64
C LYS A 106 -33.12 8.26 9.32
N GLU A 107 -34.29 7.71 9.59
CA GLU A 107 -35.58 8.37 9.28
C GLU A 107 -35.73 9.69 10.02
N VAL A 108 -35.36 9.74 11.30
CA VAL A 108 -35.46 10.96 12.12
C VAL A 108 -34.49 12.03 11.64
N ILE A 109 -33.22 11.67 11.39
CA ILE A 109 -32.22 12.61 10.86
C ILE A 109 -32.61 13.09 9.47
N ASN A 110 -33.06 12.19 8.58
CA ASN A 110 -33.52 12.54 7.25
C ASN A 110 -34.72 13.49 7.29
N SER A 111 -35.70 13.23 8.17
CA SER A 111 -36.87 14.10 8.34
C SER A 111 -36.47 15.49 8.82
N PHE A 112 -35.49 15.60 9.73
CA PHE A 112 -34.99 16.89 10.16
C PHE A 112 -34.24 17.62 9.01
N LEU A 113 -33.30 16.93 8.36
CA LEU A 113 -32.45 17.51 7.33
C LEU A 113 -33.21 17.93 6.05
N LYS A 114 -34.32 17.27 5.71
CA LYS A 114 -35.19 17.70 4.59
C LYS A 114 -35.71 19.14 4.74
N HIS A 115 -35.85 19.61 5.97
CA HIS A 115 -36.31 20.97 6.28
C HIS A 115 -35.14 21.93 6.52
N SER A 116 -33.90 21.44 6.45
CA SER A 116 -32.69 22.24 6.58
C SER A 116 -32.18 22.67 5.21
N ASN A 117 -31.67 23.90 5.09
CA ASN A 117 -31.13 24.44 3.83
C ASN A 117 -29.70 23.93 3.53
N ILE A 118 -29.33 22.72 3.97
CA ILE A 118 -28.01 22.15 3.71
C ILE A 118 -28.09 20.96 2.76
N PHE A 119 -27.05 20.81 1.94
CA PHE A 119 -26.89 19.62 1.12
C PHE A 119 -26.52 18.43 2.01
N TYR A 120 -27.19 17.30 1.83
CA TYR A 120 -26.85 16.06 2.52
C TYR A 120 -27.21 14.84 1.67
N LYS A 121 -26.55 13.72 1.96
CA LYS A 121 -26.88 12.40 1.40
C LYS A 121 -26.83 11.36 2.52
N ILE A 122 -27.68 10.33 2.44
CA ILE A 122 -27.60 9.17 3.35
C ILE A 122 -27.51 7.91 2.49
N GLU A 123 -26.44 7.16 2.64
CA GLU A 123 -26.15 5.96 1.87
C GLU A 123 -25.96 4.74 2.78
N SER A 124 -26.05 3.53 2.23
CA SER A 124 -25.76 2.32 2.98
C SER A 124 -24.26 2.18 3.23
N TRP A 125 -23.89 1.76 4.43
CA TRP A 125 -22.52 1.38 4.80
C TRP A 125 -22.55 0.05 5.53
N LYS A 126 -22.42 -1.06 4.78
CA LYS A 126 -22.62 -2.41 5.31
C LYS A 126 -23.98 -2.53 6.02
N ASN A 127 -23.98 -2.75 7.33
CA ASN A 127 -25.20 -2.81 8.17
C ASN A 127 -25.56 -1.46 8.83
N LEU A 128 -24.85 -0.37 8.52
CA LEU A 128 -25.09 0.99 9.00
C LEU A 128 -25.55 1.90 7.85
N TRP A 129 -25.85 3.16 8.17
CA TRP A 129 -26.06 4.22 7.19
C TRP A 129 -25.01 5.31 7.34
N GLU A 130 -24.34 5.72 6.27
CA GLU A 130 -23.42 6.87 6.28
C GLU A 130 -24.19 8.15 5.96
N LEU A 131 -24.08 9.14 6.84
CA LEU A 131 -24.55 10.51 6.61
C LEU A 131 -23.40 11.35 6.04
N ILE A 132 -23.62 11.87 4.84
CA ILE A 132 -22.69 12.73 4.12
C ILE A 132 -23.20 14.17 4.24
N LEU A 133 -22.41 15.01 4.92
CA LEU A 133 -22.58 16.45 5.07
C LEU A 133 -21.44 17.17 4.32
N PRO A 134 -21.53 18.48 4.06
CA PRO A 134 -20.47 19.22 3.36
C PRO A 134 -19.08 19.02 3.97
N SER A 135 -18.98 18.99 5.31
CA SER A 135 -17.70 18.74 5.99
C SER A 135 -17.22 17.28 5.94
N THR A 136 -18.03 16.32 5.50
CA THR A 136 -17.67 14.88 5.46
C THR A 136 -17.59 14.30 4.04
N VAL A 137 -17.77 15.14 3.01
CA VAL A 137 -17.57 14.75 1.61
C VAL A 137 -16.13 14.29 1.40
N ASP A 138 -15.97 13.16 0.71
CA ASP A 138 -14.66 12.66 0.33
C ASP A 138 -13.96 13.65 -0.63
N SER A 139 -12.64 13.79 -0.47
CA SER A 139 -11.81 14.50 -1.43
C SER A 139 -11.97 13.87 -2.81
N LYS A 140 -11.95 14.69 -3.87
CA LYS A 140 -11.97 14.22 -5.28
C LYS A 140 -10.59 13.65 -5.66
N ILE A 141 -10.27 12.48 -5.12
CA ILE A 141 -9.05 11.70 -5.34
C ILE A 141 -9.45 10.23 -5.52
N GLU A 142 -8.63 9.42 -6.19
CA GLU A 142 -8.95 8.03 -6.50
C GLU A 142 -8.89 7.14 -5.27
N LEU A 143 -7.86 7.28 -4.42
CA LEU A 143 -7.73 6.51 -3.18
C LEU A 143 -8.24 7.31 -1.98
N PHE A 144 -9.49 7.80 -2.07
CA PHE A 144 -10.12 8.59 -1.01
C PHE A 144 -10.24 7.86 0.33
N TYR A 145 -10.11 6.53 0.34
CA TYR A 145 -10.30 5.64 1.49
C TYR A 145 -8.98 5.15 2.14
N LYS A 146 -7.85 5.82 1.89
CA LYS A 146 -6.56 5.45 2.52
C LYS A 146 -6.58 5.41 4.05
N ASP A 147 -7.54 6.08 4.67
CA ASP A 147 -7.75 6.06 6.12
C ASP A 147 -8.02 4.64 6.66
N ILE A 148 -8.62 3.76 5.86
CA ILE A 148 -8.98 2.40 6.28
C ILE A 148 -7.74 1.54 6.58
N PHE A 149 -6.62 1.81 5.91
CA PHE A 149 -5.36 1.08 6.15
C PHE A 149 -4.77 1.34 7.54
N TRP A 150 -5.21 2.40 8.23
CA TRP A 150 -4.81 2.74 9.60
C TRP A 150 -5.68 2.08 10.67
N TYR A 151 -6.77 1.41 10.28
CA TYR A 151 -7.70 0.76 11.17
C TYR A 151 -7.13 -0.54 11.78
N GLY A 152 -7.53 -0.86 13.01
CA GLY A 152 -7.22 -2.13 13.68
C GLY A 152 -6.41 -1.95 14.95
N SER A 153 -6.46 -2.95 15.84
CA SER A 153 -5.82 -2.91 17.17
C SER A 153 -4.44 -3.55 17.21
N LYS A 154 -4.01 -4.23 16.14
CA LYS A 154 -2.74 -4.97 16.07
C LYS A 154 -1.57 -4.06 15.69
N GLY A 155 -0.34 -4.53 15.88
CA GLY A 155 0.85 -3.88 15.29
C GLY A 155 0.83 -3.92 13.76
N PRO A 156 1.70 -3.17 13.06
CA PRO A 156 1.79 -3.27 11.61
C PRO A 156 2.24 -4.69 11.23
N CYS A 157 1.67 -5.27 10.19
CA CYS A 157 2.12 -6.55 9.66
C CYS A 157 3.52 -6.40 9.04
N PHE A 158 4.43 -7.34 9.34
CA PHE A 158 5.78 -7.35 8.78
C PHE A 158 5.78 -7.40 7.24
N PHE A 159 4.84 -8.11 6.62
CA PHE A 159 4.83 -8.30 5.16
C PHE A 159 4.07 -7.18 4.43
N CYS A 160 2.85 -6.85 4.83
CA CYS A 160 1.98 -5.92 4.09
C CYS A 160 1.76 -4.57 4.79
N LYS A 161 2.36 -4.34 5.96
CA LYS A 161 2.25 -3.13 6.80
C LYS A 161 0.83 -2.71 7.24
N THR A 162 -0.20 -3.53 7.02
CA THR A 162 -1.54 -3.23 7.55
C THR A 162 -1.63 -3.48 9.04
N PHE A 163 -2.64 -2.89 9.67
CA PHE A 163 -2.97 -3.13 11.07
C PHE A 163 -4.15 -4.10 11.28
N TRP A 164 -4.59 -4.76 10.20
CA TRP A 164 -5.80 -5.59 10.19
C TRP A 164 -5.58 -7.00 10.73
N HIS A 165 -4.35 -7.51 10.65
CA HIS A 165 -4.00 -8.88 11.06
C HIS A 165 -2.57 -8.94 11.62
N ASP A 166 -2.22 -10.04 12.27
CA ASP A 166 -0.84 -10.30 12.67
C ASP A 166 -0.02 -10.77 11.47
N SER A 167 1.31 -10.66 11.53
CA SER A 167 2.22 -11.11 10.47
C SER A 167 2.05 -12.59 10.11
N LEU A 168 1.79 -13.45 11.10
CA LEU A 168 1.55 -14.90 10.92
C LEU A 168 0.33 -15.21 10.05
N ASN A 169 -0.66 -14.30 10.05
CA ASN A 169 -1.93 -14.44 9.36
C ASN A 169 -2.04 -13.49 8.16
N CYS A 170 -0.91 -13.03 7.63
CA CYS A 170 -0.92 -12.11 6.50
C CYS A 170 -1.49 -12.79 5.24
N PRO A 171 -2.49 -12.18 4.57
CA PRO A 171 -3.07 -12.75 3.35
C PRO A 171 -2.06 -12.94 2.21
N SER A 172 -1.01 -12.11 2.12
CA SER A 172 0.02 -12.30 1.08
C SER A 172 0.84 -13.58 1.25
N LEU A 173 0.83 -14.21 2.43
CA LEU A 173 1.45 -15.53 2.64
C LEU A 173 0.61 -16.67 2.03
N LEU A 174 -0.61 -16.39 1.56
CA LEU A 174 -1.45 -17.37 0.87
C LEU A 174 -1.27 -17.33 -0.65
N ASP A 175 -0.65 -16.28 -1.18
CA ASP A 175 -0.35 -16.18 -2.62
C ASP A 175 0.83 -17.11 -2.96
N LEU A 176 0.60 -18.03 -3.90
CA LEU A 176 1.60 -19.00 -4.33
C LEU A 176 2.61 -18.39 -5.32
N GLU A 177 2.25 -17.30 -6.00
CA GLU A 177 3.06 -16.64 -7.02
C GLU A 177 3.04 -15.11 -6.87
N PRO A 178 3.45 -14.56 -5.71
CA PRO A 178 3.31 -13.13 -5.43
C PRO A 178 4.07 -12.23 -6.41
N ARG A 179 5.17 -12.71 -7.01
CA ARG A 179 5.89 -11.99 -8.09
C ARG A 179 5.02 -11.84 -9.34
N ASN A 180 4.34 -12.89 -9.77
CA ASN A 180 3.44 -12.86 -10.92
C ASN A 180 2.22 -11.99 -10.62
N THR A 181 1.68 -12.06 -9.41
CA THR A 181 0.59 -11.19 -8.96
C THR A 181 1.03 -9.72 -8.96
N PHE A 182 2.25 -9.40 -8.52
CA PHE A 182 2.81 -8.05 -8.60
C PHE A 182 3.03 -7.59 -10.04
N LEU A 183 3.58 -8.43 -10.92
CA LEU A 183 3.70 -8.08 -12.34
C LEU A 183 2.34 -7.80 -12.98
N SER A 184 1.34 -8.62 -12.65
CA SER A 184 -0.05 -8.43 -13.10
C SER A 184 -0.66 -7.13 -12.56
N SER A 185 -0.27 -6.68 -11.36
CA SER A 185 -0.77 -5.41 -10.83
C SER A 185 -0.25 -4.21 -11.64
N LEU A 186 0.94 -4.31 -12.23
CA LEU A 186 1.51 -3.26 -13.08
C LEU A 186 0.81 -3.15 -14.44
N THR A 187 0.04 -4.17 -14.86
CA THR A 187 -0.74 -4.08 -16.10
C THR A 187 -2.05 -3.31 -15.92
N LEU A 188 -2.52 -3.18 -14.68
CA LEU A 188 -3.72 -2.42 -14.34
C LEU A 188 -3.38 -0.93 -14.21
N ASN A 189 -4.30 -0.07 -14.62
CA ASN A 189 -4.18 1.35 -14.32
C ASN A 189 -4.58 1.63 -12.85
N PHE A 190 -4.16 2.78 -12.33
CA PHE A 190 -4.38 3.15 -10.93
C PHE A 190 -5.87 3.21 -10.56
N ARG A 191 -6.72 3.71 -11.47
CA ARG A 191 -8.16 3.72 -11.26
C ARG A 191 -8.76 2.32 -11.08
N GLU A 192 -8.35 1.35 -11.91
CA GLU A 192 -8.77 -0.05 -11.79
C GLU A 192 -8.33 -0.64 -10.46
N ILE A 193 -7.07 -0.39 -10.06
CA ILE A 193 -6.56 -0.84 -8.76
C ILE A 193 -7.39 -0.23 -7.62
N SER A 194 -7.65 1.08 -7.65
CA SER A 194 -8.48 1.73 -6.63
C SER A 194 -9.88 1.14 -6.56
N GLN A 195 -10.51 0.87 -7.70
CA GLN A 195 -11.85 0.28 -7.70
C GLN A 195 -11.85 -1.13 -7.09
N LEU A 196 -10.89 -1.99 -7.50
CA LEU A 196 -10.77 -3.34 -6.96
C LEU A 196 -10.53 -3.34 -5.45
N LEU A 197 -9.66 -2.46 -4.98
CA LEU A 197 -9.38 -2.32 -3.55
C LEU A 197 -10.60 -1.82 -2.78
N TRP A 198 -11.35 -0.85 -3.33
CA TRP A 198 -12.57 -0.35 -2.73
C TRP A 198 -13.64 -1.45 -2.59
N GLU A 199 -13.87 -2.20 -3.67
CA GLU A 199 -14.80 -3.33 -3.67
C GLU A 199 -14.39 -4.39 -2.63
N GLY A 200 -13.10 -4.75 -2.56
CA GLY A 200 -12.59 -5.71 -1.57
C GLY A 200 -12.77 -5.24 -0.11
N ILE A 201 -12.73 -3.93 0.14
CA ILE A 201 -12.95 -3.35 1.47
C ILE A 201 -14.44 -3.28 1.82
N TYR A 202 -15.24 -2.78 0.88
CA TYR A 202 -16.65 -2.47 1.09
C TYR A 202 -17.52 -3.73 1.08
N GLU A 203 -17.30 -4.64 0.13
CA GLU A 203 -18.16 -5.81 -0.12
C GLU A 203 -17.67 -7.08 0.60
N GLU A 204 -16.35 -7.27 0.70
CA GLU A 204 -15.74 -8.58 1.00
C GLU A 204 -14.88 -8.60 2.30
N ASN A 205 -15.12 -7.65 3.21
CA ASN A 205 -14.60 -7.66 4.59
C ASN A 205 -13.08 -7.89 4.74
N LEU A 206 -12.26 -7.26 3.89
CA LEU A 206 -10.79 -7.27 4.00
C LEU A 206 -10.10 -8.64 3.79
N LEU A 207 -10.81 -9.69 3.38
CA LEU A 207 -10.22 -11.02 3.12
C LEU A 207 -10.34 -11.44 1.65
N SER A 208 -10.58 -10.46 0.79
CA SER A 208 -10.87 -10.64 -0.64
C SER A 208 -9.63 -10.87 -1.49
N ASP A 209 -9.76 -11.70 -2.51
CA ASP A 209 -8.80 -11.80 -3.62
C ASP A 209 -8.57 -10.45 -4.32
N LYS A 210 -9.54 -9.53 -4.28
CA LYS A 210 -9.39 -8.17 -4.84
C LYS A 210 -8.31 -7.35 -4.12
N LEU A 211 -8.02 -7.65 -2.84
CA LEU A 211 -7.00 -6.96 -2.05
C LEU A 211 -5.58 -7.52 -2.24
N LYS A 212 -5.43 -8.61 -3.01
CA LYS A 212 -4.11 -9.22 -3.24
C LYS A 212 -3.09 -8.21 -3.75
N TYR A 213 -3.48 -7.31 -4.66
CA TYR A 213 -2.61 -6.29 -5.25
C TYR A 213 -2.02 -5.32 -4.22
N PHE A 214 -2.74 -5.06 -3.14
CA PHE A 214 -2.22 -4.28 -2.02
C PHE A 214 -1.34 -5.12 -1.09
N TYR A 215 -1.75 -6.36 -0.80
CA TYR A 215 -1.01 -7.23 0.12
C TYR A 215 0.34 -7.69 -0.42
N ILE A 216 0.46 -7.93 -1.73
CA ILE A 216 1.70 -8.42 -2.34
C ILE A 216 2.71 -7.32 -2.66
N ARG A 217 2.40 -6.05 -2.41
CA ARG A 217 3.25 -4.93 -2.87
C ARG A 217 4.69 -5.03 -2.36
N ASN A 218 4.90 -5.61 -1.18
CA ASN A 218 6.21 -5.91 -0.63
C ASN A 218 6.62 -7.38 -0.86
N PHE A 219 6.45 -7.89 -2.07
CA PHE A 219 6.70 -9.30 -2.40
C PHE A 219 8.12 -9.77 -2.03
N TYR A 220 9.10 -8.85 -2.03
CA TYR A 220 10.51 -9.10 -1.67
C TYR A 220 10.71 -9.48 -0.19
N LEU A 221 9.69 -9.29 0.66
CA LEU A 221 9.67 -9.76 2.05
C LEU A 221 9.05 -11.15 2.22
N LEU A 222 8.40 -11.69 1.17
CA LEU A 222 7.66 -12.95 1.27
C LEU A 222 8.59 -14.15 1.11
N PRO A 223 8.29 -15.29 1.76
CA PRO A 223 9.06 -16.51 1.60
C PRO A 223 9.29 -16.96 0.16
N GLU A 224 8.33 -16.75 -0.75
CA GLU A 224 8.50 -17.14 -2.17
C GLU A 224 9.68 -16.43 -2.82
N PHE A 225 9.93 -15.16 -2.48
CA PHE A 225 11.05 -14.40 -3.04
C PHE A 225 12.41 -15.03 -2.70
N LEU A 226 12.49 -15.81 -1.63
CA LEU A 226 13.71 -16.54 -1.28
C LEU A 226 14.09 -17.59 -2.33
N LYS A 227 13.18 -18.01 -3.23
CA LYS A 227 13.55 -18.86 -4.38
C LYS A 227 14.59 -18.17 -5.27
N ILE A 228 14.49 -16.86 -5.44
CA ILE A 228 15.49 -16.08 -6.19
C ILE A 228 16.79 -16.00 -5.38
N VAL A 229 16.68 -15.63 -4.10
CA VAL A 229 17.82 -15.50 -3.18
C VAL A 229 18.60 -16.82 -3.03
N PHE A 230 17.92 -17.97 -3.06
CA PHE A 230 18.55 -19.27 -2.81
C PHE A 230 19.13 -19.90 -4.07
N TYR A 231 18.54 -19.63 -5.23
CA TYR A 231 18.81 -20.39 -6.45
C TYR A 231 19.24 -19.57 -7.67
N ARG A 232 19.19 -18.24 -7.59
CA ARG A 232 19.56 -17.32 -8.66
C ARG A 232 20.56 -16.24 -8.22
N TYR A 233 21.08 -16.32 -6.99
CA TYR A 233 22.03 -15.34 -6.44
C TYR A 233 23.37 -15.27 -7.17
N ASP A 234 23.69 -16.31 -7.94
CA ASP A 234 24.88 -16.44 -8.79
C ASP A 234 24.69 -15.84 -10.18
N ILE A 235 23.43 -15.60 -10.59
CA ILE A 235 23.05 -14.99 -11.86
C ILE A 235 22.67 -13.52 -11.67
N VAL A 236 22.09 -13.19 -10.51
CA VAL A 236 21.65 -11.84 -10.15
C VAL A 236 22.74 -11.15 -9.33
N ASP A 237 23.64 -10.42 -10.02
CA ASP A 237 24.72 -9.68 -9.35
C ASP A 237 24.23 -8.44 -8.60
N THR A 238 23.20 -7.76 -9.13
CA THR A 238 22.58 -6.55 -8.59
C THR A 238 21.06 -6.60 -8.73
N TRP A 239 20.35 -5.79 -7.95
CA TRP A 239 18.90 -5.61 -8.06
C TRP A 239 18.44 -5.10 -9.42
N GLY A 240 19.26 -4.32 -10.12
CA GLY A 240 18.98 -3.86 -11.48
C GLY A 240 18.97 -4.98 -12.52
N HIS A 241 19.64 -6.11 -12.23
CA HIS A 241 19.60 -7.31 -13.07
C HIS A 241 18.43 -8.24 -12.74
N LEU A 242 17.70 -7.98 -11.66
CA LEU A 242 16.58 -8.81 -11.24
C LEU A 242 15.40 -8.64 -12.19
N LYS A 243 15.09 -9.71 -12.92
CA LYS A 243 13.82 -9.83 -13.65
C LYS A 243 12.83 -10.61 -12.79
N LEU A 244 11.65 -10.04 -12.53
CA LEU A 244 10.67 -10.68 -11.64
C LEU A 244 10.03 -11.93 -12.23
N ASP A 245 10.05 -12.09 -13.55
CA ASP A 245 9.60 -13.26 -14.29
C ASP A 245 10.69 -14.35 -14.41
N ILE A 246 11.85 -14.18 -13.76
CA ILE A 246 12.90 -15.19 -13.78
C ILE A 246 12.38 -16.53 -13.23
N GLU A 247 12.55 -17.58 -14.02
CA GLU A 247 12.22 -18.94 -13.61
C GLU A 247 13.11 -19.35 -12.44
N THR A 248 12.51 -19.92 -11.39
CA THR A 248 13.24 -20.43 -10.24
C THR A 248 13.16 -21.96 -10.21
N PRO A 249 14.28 -22.67 -10.03
CA PRO A 249 14.29 -24.12 -10.08
C PRO A 249 13.67 -24.69 -8.80
N ILE A 250 12.96 -25.81 -8.93
CA ILE A 250 12.57 -26.62 -7.78
C ILE A 250 13.77 -27.51 -7.43
N ARG A 251 14.34 -27.34 -6.23
CA ARG A 251 15.46 -28.15 -5.74
C ARG A 251 15.03 -28.99 -4.55
N GLY A 252 15.53 -30.23 -4.47
CA GLY A 252 15.34 -31.13 -3.33
C GLY A 252 16.37 -30.88 -2.21
N GLY A 253 16.41 -31.81 -1.24
CA GLY A 253 17.27 -31.72 -0.06
C GLY A 253 16.75 -30.76 1.00
N ASN A 254 17.38 -30.76 2.18
CA ASN A 254 16.91 -30.02 3.36
C ASN A 254 16.67 -28.53 3.06
N LEU A 255 17.52 -27.88 2.26
CA LEU A 255 17.34 -26.46 1.93
C LEU A 255 16.07 -26.21 1.11
N GLY A 256 15.82 -27.06 0.10
CA GLY A 256 14.63 -26.96 -0.74
C GLY A 256 13.36 -27.34 0.01
N LEU A 257 13.40 -28.41 0.80
CA LEU A 257 12.28 -28.83 1.65
C LEU A 257 11.97 -27.76 2.70
N GLY A 258 12.99 -27.20 3.36
CA GLY A 258 12.85 -26.12 4.32
C GLY A 258 12.18 -24.89 3.72
N LEU A 259 12.58 -24.48 2.52
CA LEU A 259 11.97 -23.36 1.81
C LEU A 259 10.52 -23.64 1.42
N GLU A 260 10.22 -24.83 0.88
CA GLU A 260 8.86 -25.22 0.53
C GLU A 260 7.95 -25.31 1.76
N TYR A 261 8.44 -25.83 2.88
CA TYR A 261 7.71 -25.79 4.15
C TYR A 261 7.46 -24.37 4.63
N LEU A 262 8.45 -23.47 4.51
CA LEU A 262 8.30 -22.07 4.90
C LEU A 262 7.23 -21.36 4.05
N ILE A 263 7.25 -21.54 2.74
CA ILE A 263 6.25 -21.00 1.80
C ILE A 263 4.85 -21.55 2.14
N LYS A 264 4.74 -22.84 2.43
CA LYS A 264 3.49 -23.50 2.84
C LYS A 264 3.10 -23.26 4.30
N ARG A 265 3.81 -22.37 5.00
CA ARG A 265 3.55 -21.97 6.40
C ARG A 265 3.65 -23.11 7.41
N ASN A 266 4.42 -24.15 7.10
CA ASN A 266 4.77 -25.22 8.02
C ASN A 266 6.10 -24.89 8.72
N PHE A 267 6.05 -23.92 9.64
CA PHE A 267 7.23 -23.32 10.25
C PHE A 267 8.05 -24.30 11.10
N ASP A 268 7.42 -25.28 11.73
CA ASP A 268 8.11 -26.28 12.54
C ASP A 268 8.98 -27.20 11.68
N ASN A 269 8.42 -27.74 10.58
CA ASN A 269 9.20 -28.53 9.64
C ASN A 269 10.26 -27.66 8.96
N ALA A 270 9.92 -26.45 8.51
CA ALA A 270 10.89 -25.54 7.91
C ALA A 270 12.09 -25.29 8.85
N LYS A 271 11.82 -25.05 10.14
CA LYS A 271 12.85 -24.86 11.16
C LYS A 271 13.72 -26.09 11.30
N ARG A 272 13.14 -27.29 11.36
CA ARG A 272 13.90 -28.55 11.44
C ARG A 272 14.84 -28.69 10.25
N GLU A 273 14.31 -28.58 9.03
CA GLU A 273 15.12 -28.75 7.81
C GLU A 273 16.27 -27.72 7.72
N PHE A 274 16.01 -26.44 8.03
CA PHE A 274 17.05 -25.42 8.02
C PHE A 274 18.08 -25.57 9.16
N SER A 275 17.67 -26.08 10.32
CA SER A 275 18.57 -26.27 11.46
C SER A 275 19.56 -27.42 11.26
N GLU A 276 19.28 -28.36 10.35
CA GLU A 276 20.19 -29.44 9.97
C GLU A 276 21.32 -28.97 9.03
N ILE A 277 21.25 -27.73 8.54
CA ILE A 277 22.23 -27.18 7.60
C ILE A 277 23.19 -26.27 8.36
N GLU A 278 24.44 -26.71 8.47
CA GLU A 278 25.50 -25.91 9.05
C GLU A 278 26.12 -24.97 7.99
N ASP A 279 26.41 -23.74 8.42
CA ASP A 279 27.19 -22.74 7.67
C ASP A 279 26.75 -22.39 6.24
N ASP A 280 25.43 -22.40 6.01
CA ASP A 280 24.82 -21.88 4.78
C ASP A 280 24.01 -20.60 5.06
N PHE A 281 24.27 -19.54 4.29
CA PHE A 281 23.58 -18.26 4.43
C PHE A 281 22.08 -18.38 4.14
N ARG A 282 21.70 -19.31 3.25
CA ARG A 282 20.31 -19.53 2.85
C ARG A 282 19.50 -20.10 4.00
N ALA A 283 20.06 -21.11 4.69
CA ALA A 283 19.44 -21.65 5.90
C ALA A 283 19.29 -20.57 6.99
N SER A 284 20.31 -19.71 7.14
CA SER A 284 20.25 -18.58 8.07
C SER A 284 19.13 -17.58 7.70
N ILE A 285 18.96 -17.23 6.42
CA ILE A 285 17.84 -16.38 5.97
C ILE A 285 16.49 -17.04 6.22
N GLY A 286 16.36 -18.35 5.96
CA GLY A 286 15.14 -19.10 6.25
C GLY A 286 14.78 -19.08 7.74
N LEU A 287 15.78 -19.31 8.61
CA LEU A 287 15.62 -19.25 10.06
C LEU A 287 15.29 -17.84 10.55
N SER A 288 15.84 -16.78 9.95
CA SER A 288 15.51 -15.42 10.37
C SER A 288 14.04 -15.08 10.14
N LEU A 289 13.46 -15.44 8.99
CA LEU A 289 12.03 -15.25 8.71
C LEU A 289 11.13 -16.05 9.67
N ILE A 290 11.51 -17.29 10.00
CA ILE A 290 10.77 -18.10 10.99
C ILE A 290 10.79 -17.41 12.36
N ASN A 291 11.94 -16.90 12.78
CA ASN A 291 12.06 -16.20 14.07
C ASN A 291 11.29 -14.87 14.09
N ILE A 292 11.22 -14.14 12.97
CA ILE A 292 10.35 -12.95 12.83
C ILE A 292 8.88 -13.32 13.07
N LEU A 293 8.41 -14.40 12.44
CA LEU A 293 7.04 -14.87 12.59
C LEU A 293 6.72 -15.32 14.02
N ASN A 294 7.69 -15.92 14.70
CA ASN A 294 7.61 -16.33 16.10
C ASN A 294 7.84 -15.17 17.09
N LYS A 295 8.10 -13.95 16.60
CA LYS A 295 8.44 -12.76 17.40
C LYS A 295 9.72 -12.93 18.24
N ASP A 296 10.61 -13.85 17.87
CA ASP A 296 11.96 -13.97 18.45
C ASP A 296 12.94 -13.07 17.68
N PHE A 297 12.88 -11.79 18.02
CA PHE A 297 13.60 -10.74 17.32
C PHE A 297 15.12 -10.81 17.45
N LYS A 298 15.60 -11.29 18.60
CA LYS A 298 17.03 -11.45 18.85
C LYS A 298 17.61 -12.55 17.97
N SER A 299 16.94 -13.70 17.91
CA SER A 299 17.38 -14.81 17.06
C SER A 299 17.27 -14.45 15.57
N ALA A 300 16.23 -13.71 15.18
CA ALA A 300 16.09 -13.23 13.80
C ALA A 300 17.31 -12.39 13.36
N LEU A 301 17.72 -11.40 14.17
CA LEU A 301 18.90 -10.58 13.90
C LEU A 301 20.19 -11.39 13.87
N TYR A 302 20.37 -12.33 14.81
CA TYR A 302 21.53 -13.21 14.83
C TYR A 302 21.72 -13.95 13.49
N TYR A 303 20.64 -14.51 12.94
CA TYR A 303 20.71 -15.23 11.68
C TYR A 303 20.91 -14.30 10.46
N ILE A 304 20.35 -13.09 10.47
CA ILE A 304 20.62 -12.09 9.43
C ILE A 304 22.10 -11.72 9.42
N GLU A 305 22.68 -11.45 10.59
CA GLU A 305 24.11 -11.13 10.71
C GLU A 305 24.98 -12.31 10.25
N LYS A 306 24.64 -13.54 10.68
CA LYS A 306 25.33 -14.75 10.24
C LYS A 306 25.34 -14.88 8.71
N ALA A 307 24.18 -14.66 8.07
CA ALA A 307 24.08 -14.66 6.61
C ALA A 307 24.93 -13.55 5.98
N LEU A 308 24.92 -12.35 6.56
CA LEU A 308 25.65 -11.19 6.02
C LEU A 308 27.17 -11.42 5.96
N PHE A 309 27.73 -12.13 6.95
CA PHE A 309 29.15 -12.51 6.96
C PHE A 309 29.54 -13.53 5.88
N GLN A 310 28.57 -14.26 5.32
CA GLN A 310 28.81 -15.37 4.39
C GLN A 310 28.58 -14.99 2.93
N VAL A 311 27.89 -13.88 2.65
CA VAL A 311 27.56 -13.46 1.29
C VAL A 311 28.57 -12.47 0.74
N GLU A 312 28.85 -12.57 -0.56
CA GLU A 312 29.81 -11.69 -1.22
C GLU A 312 29.18 -10.75 -2.25
N THR A 313 28.12 -11.19 -2.93
CA THR A 313 27.53 -10.45 -4.06
C THR A 313 26.82 -9.16 -3.62
N PRO A 314 26.85 -8.10 -4.44
CA PRO A 314 26.13 -6.85 -4.16
C PRO A 314 24.63 -7.05 -3.91
N PHE A 315 23.97 -7.88 -4.73
CA PHE A 315 22.56 -8.24 -4.58
C PHE A 315 22.26 -8.82 -3.19
N LEU A 316 23.01 -9.83 -2.74
CA LEU A 316 22.77 -10.48 -1.45
C LEU A 316 23.11 -9.55 -0.27
N LYS A 317 24.25 -8.83 -0.34
CA LYS A 317 24.64 -7.89 0.71
C LYS A 317 23.61 -6.78 0.88
N SER A 318 23.18 -6.16 -0.21
CA SER A 318 22.16 -5.10 -0.17
C SER A 318 20.80 -5.63 0.30
N TYR A 319 20.40 -6.84 -0.11
CA TYR A 319 19.15 -7.45 0.39
C TYR A 319 19.17 -7.72 1.90
N LEU A 320 20.27 -8.27 2.43
CA LEU A 320 20.40 -8.55 3.86
C LEU A 320 20.49 -7.27 4.70
N LEU A 321 21.23 -6.25 4.23
CA LEU A 321 21.27 -4.93 4.86
C LEU A 321 19.88 -4.27 4.82
N PHE A 322 19.17 -4.36 3.70
CA PHE A 322 17.77 -3.93 3.62
C PHE A 322 16.89 -4.66 4.64
N LEU A 323 16.93 -5.99 4.71
CA LEU A 323 16.14 -6.77 5.66
C LEU A 323 16.44 -6.38 7.11
N LYS A 324 17.72 -6.15 7.42
CA LYS A 324 18.16 -5.69 8.73
C LYS A 324 17.60 -4.30 9.05
N GLY A 325 17.71 -3.35 8.13
CA GLY A 325 17.12 -2.01 8.28
C GLY A 325 15.60 -2.07 8.47
N TYR A 326 14.92 -2.87 7.64
CA TYR A 326 13.48 -3.10 7.71
C TYR A 326 13.05 -3.68 9.05
N PHE A 327 13.86 -4.58 9.58
CA PHE A 327 13.63 -5.16 10.88
C PHE A 327 13.78 -4.15 12.03
N HIS A 328 14.81 -3.31 12.01
CA HIS A 328 14.97 -2.22 12.96
C HIS A 328 13.80 -1.21 12.86
N GLU A 329 13.34 -0.88 11.66
CA GLU A 329 12.16 -0.04 11.45
C GLU A 329 10.92 -0.68 12.10
N TYR A 330 10.73 -1.98 11.90
CA TYR A 330 9.61 -2.74 12.48
C TYR A 330 9.62 -2.74 14.03
N MET A 331 10.80 -2.68 14.64
CA MET A 331 10.97 -2.54 16.10
C MET A 331 10.82 -1.09 16.59
N GLY A 332 10.64 -0.11 15.70
CA GLY A 332 10.55 1.32 16.02
C GLY A 332 11.90 2.04 16.07
N GLU A 333 12.99 1.39 15.69
CA GLU A 333 14.36 1.92 15.72
C GLU A 333 14.70 2.62 14.39
N THR A 334 13.94 3.67 14.07
CA THR A 334 13.96 4.34 12.75
C THR A 334 15.31 4.96 12.38
N PHE A 335 16.09 5.44 13.35
CA PHE A 335 17.43 5.97 13.10
C PHE A 335 18.40 4.87 12.64
N ILE A 336 18.36 3.71 13.29
CA ILE A 336 19.21 2.57 12.96
C ILE A 336 18.80 1.99 11.60
N ALA A 337 17.49 1.92 11.33
CA ALA A 337 16.98 1.49 10.04
C ALA A 337 17.52 2.32 8.87
N ASP A 338 17.56 3.65 9.03
CA ASP A 338 18.03 4.60 8.01
C ASP A 338 19.49 4.37 7.61
N GLU A 339 20.36 4.12 8.61
CA GLU A 339 21.78 3.78 8.36
C GLU A 339 21.91 2.49 7.55
N PHE A 340 21.16 1.44 7.88
CA PHE A 340 21.21 0.18 7.12
C PHE A 340 20.64 0.30 5.70
N TYR A 341 19.60 1.12 5.50
CA TYR A 341 19.11 1.38 4.15
C TYR A 341 20.15 2.12 3.31
N LYS A 342 20.86 3.08 3.91
CA LYS A 342 21.96 3.78 3.25
C LYS A 342 23.11 2.81 2.93
N GLU A 343 23.55 1.99 3.88
CA GLU A 343 24.57 0.96 3.65
C GLU A 343 24.16 -0.03 2.55
N ALA A 344 22.90 -0.43 2.48
CA ALA A 344 22.38 -1.29 1.42
C ALA A 344 22.57 -0.65 0.03
N LEU A 345 22.29 0.65 -0.10
CA LEU A 345 22.46 1.41 -1.34
C LEU A 345 23.94 1.64 -1.69
N GLU A 346 24.83 1.70 -0.71
CA GLU A 346 26.28 1.75 -0.95
C GLU A 346 26.81 0.42 -1.51
N LYS A 347 26.17 -0.71 -1.16
CA LYS A 347 26.51 -2.02 -1.76
C LYS A 347 25.90 -2.19 -3.13
N ASP A 348 24.66 -1.75 -3.31
CA ASP A 348 23.95 -1.80 -4.59
C ASP A 348 22.96 -0.63 -4.70
N PHE A 349 23.32 0.39 -5.49
CA PHE A 349 22.49 1.57 -5.70
C PHE A 349 21.17 1.27 -6.43
N THR A 350 21.05 0.09 -7.03
CA THR A 350 19.83 -0.36 -7.72
C THR A 350 18.86 -1.11 -6.81
N CYS A 351 19.18 -1.26 -5.51
CA CYS A 351 18.31 -1.91 -4.52
C CYS A 351 17.03 -1.11 -4.27
N LEU A 352 16.00 -1.37 -5.10
CA LEU A 352 14.72 -0.66 -5.07
C LEU A 352 14.03 -0.69 -3.68
N PRO A 353 14.00 -1.81 -2.93
CA PRO A 353 13.42 -1.79 -1.58
C PRO A 353 14.13 -0.84 -0.63
N ALA A 354 15.47 -0.91 -0.54
CA ALA A 354 16.24 0.00 0.31
C ALA A 354 16.04 1.46 -0.11
N PHE A 355 16.07 1.71 -1.41
CA PHE A 355 15.86 3.05 -1.97
C PHE A 355 14.48 3.61 -1.62
N TYR A 356 13.44 2.78 -1.70
CA TYR A 356 12.08 3.16 -1.36
C TYR A 356 11.97 3.52 0.13
N TYR A 357 12.41 2.64 1.04
CA TYR A 357 12.28 2.88 2.47
C TYR A 357 13.18 4.00 3.00
N PHE A 358 14.37 4.17 2.44
CA PHE A 358 15.24 5.30 2.75
C PHE A 358 14.55 6.65 2.47
N ASN A 359 13.92 6.77 1.29
CA ASN A 359 13.22 8.00 0.91
C ASN A 359 11.89 8.17 1.66
N LEU A 360 11.19 7.08 1.99
CA LEU A 360 10.03 7.13 2.87
C LEU A 360 10.40 7.64 4.27
N ALA A 361 11.53 7.19 4.82
CA ALA A 361 12.05 7.67 6.09
C ALA A 361 12.40 9.17 6.05
N LYS A 362 12.99 9.65 4.94
CA LYS A 362 13.20 11.10 4.72
C LYS A 362 11.89 11.88 4.72
N TYR A 363 10.88 11.41 3.98
CA TYR A 363 9.56 12.06 3.95
C TYR A 363 8.93 12.18 5.34
N LEU A 364 9.04 11.12 6.15
CA LEU A 364 8.56 11.14 7.53
C LEU A 364 9.31 12.17 8.41
N LYS A 365 10.57 12.49 8.08
CA LYS A 365 11.40 13.49 8.78
C LYS A 365 11.18 14.92 8.28
N SER A 366 11.12 15.14 6.96
CA SER A 366 11.09 16.48 6.34
C SER A 366 9.69 16.99 6.01
N SER A 367 8.66 16.13 6.10
CA SER A 367 7.25 16.42 5.82
C SER A 367 6.91 16.94 4.41
N SER A 368 7.89 17.15 3.53
CA SER A 368 7.67 17.64 2.17
C SER A 368 7.68 16.49 1.16
N LEU A 369 6.61 16.36 0.40
CA LEU A 369 6.50 15.35 -0.66
C LEU A 369 7.41 15.68 -1.85
N SER A 370 7.63 16.96 -2.14
CA SER A 370 8.44 17.42 -3.27
C SER A 370 9.91 16.98 -3.20
N GLU A 371 10.45 16.81 -1.99
CA GLU A 371 11.83 16.36 -1.78
C GLU A 371 12.06 14.92 -2.24
N ILE A 372 10.99 14.11 -2.28
CA ILE A 372 11.09 12.69 -2.61
C ILE A 372 10.57 12.34 -4.01
N PHE A 373 9.93 13.26 -4.72
CA PHE A 373 9.40 13.04 -6.06
C PHE A 373 10.45 12.63 -7.10
N VAL A 374 11.67 13.19 -7.01
CA VAL A 374 12.78 12.87 -7.92
C VAL A 374 13.12 11.37 -7.88
N TYR A 375 12.81 10.70 -6.79
CA TYR A 375 13.09 9.28 -6.61
C TYR A 375 12.03 8.37 -7.24
N PHE A 376 10.85 8.87 -7.63
CA PHE A 376 9.79 8.07 -8.23
C PHE A 376 9.88 8.02 -9.77
N SER A 377 10.96 7.42 -10.29
CA SER A 377 11.18 7.26 -11.73
C SER A 377 10.91 5.84 -12.24
N HIS A 378 11.01 4.84 -11.35
CA HIS A 378 10.82 3.43 -11.67
C HIS A 378 9.34 3.02 -11.55
N PRO A 379 8.79 2.19 -12.45
CA PRO A 379 7.39 1.74 -12.39
C PRO A 379 6.99 1.13 -11.04
N TYR A 380 7.89 0.38 -10.42
CA TYR A 380 7.62 -0.25 -9.10
C TYR A 380 7.50 0.79 -8.00
N LEU A 381 8.34 1.83 -8.03
CA LEU A 381 8.31 2.91 -7.05
C LEU A 381 7.05 3.78 -7.20
N LEU A 382 6.62 4.03 -8.44
CA LEU A 382 5.34 4.70 -8.73
C LEU A 382 4.16 3.89 -8.20
N TYR A 383 4.16 2.57 -8.41
CA TYR A 383 3.12 1.68 -7.90
C TYR A 383 3.11 1.61 -6.36
N TRP A 384 4.28 1.47 -5.74
CA TRP A 384 4.41 1.43 -4.28
C TRP A 384 3.98 2.75 -3.64
N SER A 385 4.37 3.89 -4.19
CA SER A 385 3.95 5.20 -3.66
C SER A 385 2.44 5.40 -3.80
N TYR A 386 1.84 5.01 -4.93
CA TYR A 386 0.39 5.08 -5.12
C TYR A 386 -0.37 4.37 -3.98
N LEU A 387 0.05 3.16 -3.62
CA LEU A 387 -0.62 2.36 -2.60
C LEU A 387 -0.21 2.67 -1.16
N GLU A 388 0.87 3.40 -0.92
CA GLU A 388 1.41 3.57 0.42
C GLU A 388 0.50 4.46 1.32
N PRO A 389 -0.03 3.92 2.44
CA PRO A 389 -0.93 4.67 3.32
C PRO A 389 -0.31 5.91 3.98
N ILE A 390 1.02 5.93 4.13
CA ILE A 390 1.77 7.06 4.72
C ILE A 390 1.56 8.37 3.94
N PHE A 391 1.26 8.32 2.64
CA PHE A 391 1.01 9.53 1.85
C PHE A 391 -0.41 10.13 2.01
N ILE A 392 -1.23 9.63 2.95
CA ILE A 392 -2.63 10.07 3.11
C ILE A 392 -2.83 11.59 3.21
N LYS A 393 -1.92 12.32 3.86
CA LYS A 393 -2.02 13.79 3.96
C LYS A 393 -1.75 14.49 2.63
N ASP A 394 -0.83 13.97 1.83
CA ASP A 394 -0.40 14.55 0.54
C ASP A 394 -0.97 13.80 -0.67
N GLN A 395 -2.04 13.02 -0.47
CA GLN A 395 -2.54 12.08 -1.49
C GLN A 395 -2.94 12.77 -2.79
N ARG A 396 -3.53 13.96 -2.72
CA ARG A 396 -3.90 14.74 -3.91
C ARG A 396 -2.68 15.12 -4.74
N GLU A 397 -1.68 15.71 -4.10
CA GLU A 397 -0.42 16.14 -4.74
C GLU A 397 0.32 14.92 -5.32
N LEU A 398 0.32 13.80 -4.59
CA LEU A 398 0.90 12.55 -5.06
C LEU A 398 0.17 12.01 -6.31
N GLU A 399 -1.16 11.93 -6.30
CA GLU A 399 -1.91 11.43 -7.45
C GLU A 399 -1.69 12.29 -8.70
N GLU A 400 -1.70 13.62 -8.55
CA GLU A 400 -1.40 14.56 -9.64
C GLU A 400 -0.01 14.29 -10.23
N PHE A 401 1.03 14.26 -9.39
CA PHE A 401 2.40 13.96 -9.82
C PHE A 401 2.52 12.59 -10.50
N LEU A 402 1.90 11.55 -9.94
CA LEU A 402 1.94 10.21 -10.51
C LEU A 402 1.28 10.14 -11.89
N TYR A 403 0.15 10.82 -12.08
CA TYR A 403 -0.53 10.89 -13.36
C TYR A 403 0.28 11.67 -14.41
N GLU A 404 0.96 12.73 -14.01
CA GLU A 404 1.91 13.43 -14.88
C GLU A 404 3.04 12.50 -15.34
N ARG A 405 3.67 11.75 -14.43
CA ARG A 405 4.72 10.78 -14.78
C ARG A 405 4.24 9.65 -15.68
N ILE A 406 3.02 9.16 -15.46
CA ILE A 406 2.42 8.16 -16.35
C ILE A 406 2.19 8.75 -17.74
N ALA A 407 1.71 9.99 -17.83
CA ALA A 407 1.47 10.67 -19.09
C ALA A 407 2.78 10.88 -19.88
N GLU A 408 3.84 11.34 -19.21
CA GLU A 408 5.18 11.47 -19.81
C GLU A 408 5.69 10.15 -20.41
N LYS A 409 5.61 9.05 -19.64
CA LYS A 409 6.02 7.72 -20.11
C LYS A 409 5.18 7.24 -21.29
N ARG A 410 3.86 7.49 -21.25
CA ARG A 410 2.95 7.15 -22.34
C ARG A 410 3.26 7.94 -23.61
N GLU A 411 3.59 9.22 -23.49
CA GLU A 411 3.98 10.05 -24.63
C GLU A 411 5.27 9.53 -25.27
N GLN A 412 6.30 9.21 -24.46
CA GLN A 412 7.54 8.61 -24.95
C GLN A 412 7.31 7.28 -25.68
N ALA A 413 6.48 6.39 -25.12
CA ALA A 413 6.12 5.12 -25.74
C ALA A 413 5.32 5.31 -27.04
N SER A 414 4.40 6.27 -27.07
CA SER A 414 3.60 6.58 -28.26
C SER A 414 4.47 7.14 -29.39
N GLN A 415 5.41 8.03 -29.08
CA GLN A 415 6.34 8.56 -30.07
C GLN A 415 7.24 7.46 -30.63
N ARG A 416 7.77 6.58 -29.77
CA ARG A 416 8.56 5.43 -30.22
C ARG A 416 7.77 4.52 -31.15
N LEU A 417 6.54 4.16 -30.77
CA LEU A 417 5.67 3.32 -31.60
C LEU A 417 5.43 3.95 -32.97
N LYS A 418 5.18 5.27 -33.00
CA LYS A 418 4.98 6.00 -34.26
C LYS A 418 6.21 5.91 -35.16
N ASP A 419 7.41 6.08 -34.62
CA ASP A 419 8.65 5.96 -35.40
C ASP A 419 8.81 4.54 -35.97
N THR A 420 8.49 3.52 -35.17
CA THR A 420 8.49 2.11 -35.60
C THR A 420 7.45 1.84 -36.71
N GLU A 421 6.23 2.38 -36.58
CA GLU A 421 5.16 2.26 -37.58
C GLU A 421 5.53 2.95 -38.90
N ASP A 422 6.18 4.11 -38.84
CA ASP A 422 6.68 4.83 -40.01
C ASP A 422 7.78 4.03 -40.74
N ARG A 423 8.64 3.30 -40.00
CA ARG A 423 9.60 2.37 -40.61
C ARG A 423 8.93 1.15 -41.21
N TYR A 424 8.01 0.51 -40.49
CA TYR A 424 7.20 -0.59 -41.02
C TYR A 424 6.58 -0.21 -42.37
N HIS A 425 5.97 0.98 -42.46
CA HIS A 425 5.35 1.45 -43.69
C HIS A 425 6.31 1.61 -44.88
N LYS A 426 7.60 1.89 -44.62
CA LYS A 426 8.63 1.94 -45.68
C LYS A 426 9.05 0.56 -46.15
N ILE A 427 9.10 -0.42 -45.25
CA ILE A 427 9.63 -1.76 -45.58
C ILE A 427 8.55 -2.78 -45.94
N LYS A 428 7.27 -2.53 -45.58
CA LYS A 428 6.17 -3.51 -45.75
C LYS A 428 5.98 -3.99 -47.19
N VAL A 429 6.42 -3.22 -48.18
CA VAL A 429 6.37 -3.60 -49.60
C VAL A 429 7.27 -4.79 -49.93
N PHE A 430 8.29 -5.06 -49.11
CA PHE A 430 9.22 -6.18 -49.25
C PHE A 430 8.81 -7.42 -48.45
N LEU A 431 7.75 -7.33 -47.65
CA LEU A 431 7.27 -8.41 -46.79
C LEU A 431 6.21 -9.26 -47.50
N SER A 432 6.15 -10.54 -47.14
CA SER A 432 5.04 -11.43 -47.50
C SER A 432 3.75 -11.02 -46.78
N ASP A 433 2.59 -11.48 -47.29
CA ASP A 433 1.30 -11.13 -46.68
C ASP A 433 1.12 -11.74 -45.28
N SER A 434 1.76 -12.88 -45.00
CA SER A 434 1.79 -13.46 -43.65
C SER A 434 2.58 -12.58 -42.67
N GLU A 435 3.75 -12.09 -43.08
CA GLU A 435 4.59 -11.22 -42.23
C GLU A 435 3.90 -9.87 -41.98
N LYS A 436 3.26 -9.28 -42.99
CA LYS A 436 2.48 -8.04 -42.82
C LYS A 436 1.41 -8.20 -41.77
N LYS A 437 0.63 -9.28 -41.85
CA LYS A 437 -0.44 -9.55 -40.89
C LYS A 437 0.10 -9.73 -39.47
N GLU A 438 1.19 -10.47 -39.32
CA GLU A 438 1.83 -10.67 -38.01
C GLU A 438 2.33 -9.34 -37.41
N TYR A 439 3.03 -8.51 -38.19
CA TYR A 439 3.53 -7.23 -37.70
C TYR A 439 2.39 -6.23 -37.41
N GLU A 440 1.33 -6.20 -38.21
CA GLU A 440 0.16 -5.36 -37.95
C GLU A 440 -0.56 -5.75 -36.66
N GLU A 441 -0.71 -7.05 -36.40
CA GLU A 441 -1.27 -7.55 -35.13
C GLU A 441 -0.38 -7.17 -33.94
N LYS A 442 0.95 -7.36 -34.05
CA LYS A 442 1.91 -6.96 -33.01
C LYS A 442 1.85 -5.45 -32.73
N LEU A 443 1.90 -4.61 -33.76
CA LEU A 443 1.85 -3.15 -33.63
C LEU A 443 0.51 -2.69 -33.04
N SER A 444 -0.61 -3.31 -33.45
CA SER A 444 -1.93 -3.02 -32.88
C SER A 444 -2.00 -3.36 -31.39
N GLN A 445 -1.44 -4.50 -30.98
CA GLN A 445 -1.40 -4.90 -29.57
C GLN A 445 -0.53 -3.94 -28.74
N ILE A 446 0.62 -3.52 -29.28
CA ILE A 446 1.50 -2.53 -28.63
C ILE A 446 0.76 -1.20 -28.44
N ARG A 447 0.04 -0.75 -29.49
CA ARG A 447 -0.77 0.47 -29.45
C ARG A 447 -1.83 0.41 -28.35
N GLU A 448 -2.58 -0.68 -28.27
CA GLU A 448 -3.59 -0.86 -27.22
C GLU A 448 -2.98 -0.85 -25.82
N ASN A 449 -1.86 -1.58 -25.63
CA ASN A 449 -1.15 -1.65 -24.36
C ASN A 449 -0.67 -0.27 -23.87
N ILE A 450 -0.12 0.56 -24.76
CA ILE A 450 0.37 1.91 -24.42
C ILE A 450 -0.80 2.84 -24.03
N HIS A 451 -1.91 2.78 -24.76
CA HIS A 451 -3.03 3.71 -24.53
C HIS A 451 -3.90 3.34 -23.33
N LYS A 452 -4.21 2.04 -23.15
CA LYS A 452 -5.18 1.59 -22.14
C LYS A 452 -4.54 0.93 -20.93
N GLY A 453 -3.31 0.45 -21.06
CA GLY A 453 -2.65 -0.32 -20.02
C GLY A 453 -2.10 0.50 -18.85
N GLY A 454 -1.79 -0.21 -17.76
CA GLY A 454 -1.00 0.29 -16.65
C GLY A 454 0.48 0.51 -16.99
N LEU A 455 1.24 1.00 -16.01
CA LEU A 455 2.66 1.34 -16.16
C LEU A 455 3.51 0.22 -16.77
N GLY A 456 3.28 -1.04 -16.35
CA GLY A 456 4.02 -2.18 -16.89
C GLY A 456 3.75 -2.44 -18.37
N LEU A 457 2.52 -2.22 -18.83
CA LEU A 457 2.15 -2.35 -20.25
C LEU A 457 2.69 -1.21 -21.11
N ILE A 458 2.76 0.00 -20.57
CA ILE A 458 3.35 1.16 -21.25
C ILE A 458 4.84 0.92 -21.49
N GLU A 459 5.58 0.52 -20.46
CA GLU A 459 7.01 0.21 -20.55
C GLU A 459 7.28 -0.99 -21.48
N SER A 460 6.51 -2.07 -21.34
CA SER A 460 6.61 -3.21 -22.24
C SER A 460 6.32 -2.82 -23.69
N GLY A 461 5.33 -1.93 -23.91
CA GLY A 461 5.02 -1.39 -25.23
C GLY A 461 6.19 -0.59 -25.83
N TYR A 462 6.85 0.24 -25.03
CA TYR A 462 8.07 0.96 -25.43
C TYR A 462 9.17 -0.02 -25.88
N SER A 463 9.48 -1.01 -25.04
CA SER A 463 10.54 -1.99 -25.33
C SER A 463 10.23 -2.82 -26.58
N LYS A 464 9.00 -3.32 -26.72
CA LYS A 464 8.59 -4.10 -27.90
C LYS A 464 8.59 -3.27 -29.18
N ALA A 465 8.20 -1.99 -29.11
CA ALA A 465 8.30 -1.10 -30.25
C ALA A 465 9.77 -0.90 -30.68
N LEU A 466 10.70 -0.81 -29.73
CA LEU A 466 12.13 -0.73 -30.01
C LEU A 466 12.67 -2.04 -30.61
N GLU A 467 12.28 -3.20 -30.08
CA GLU A 467 12.68 -4.51 -30.63
C GLU A 467 12.27 -4.65 -32.09
N ILE A 468 11.00 -4.35 -32.41
CA ILE A 468 10.50 -4.37 -33.79
C ILE A 468 11.24 -3.34 -34.66
N ASP A 469 11.53 -2.15 -34.12
CA ASP A 469 12.28 -1.11 -34.85
C ASP A 469 13.69 -1.58 -35.23
N LEU A 470 14.32 -2.39 -34.39
CA LEU A 470 15.62 -2.99 -34.65
C LEU A 470 15.54 -4.15 -35.65
N GLU A 471 14.46 -4.93 -35.66
CA GLU A 471 14.21 -5.98 -36.68
C GLU A 471 14.05 -5.38 -38.08
N PHE A 472 13.62 -4.12 -38.18
CA PHE A 472 13.41 -3.42 -39.46
C PHE A 472 14.66 -2.72 -40.02
N GLN A 473 15.78 -2.72 -39.28
CA GLN A 473 17.08 -2.23 -39.75
C GLN A 473 17.84 -3.30 -40.52
#